data_AF-A0A529NY42-F1
#
_entry.id   AF-A0A529NY42-F1
#
_cell.length_a   1.000
_cell.length_b   1.000
_cell.length_c   1.000
_cell.angle_alpha   90.00
_cell.angle_beta   90.00
_cell.angle_gamma   90.00
#
_symmetry.space_group_name_H-M   'P 1'
#
loop_
_entity.id
_entity.type
_entity.pdbx_description
1 polymer ?
#
loop_
_entity_poly.entity_id
_entity_poly.type
_entity_poly.pdbx_seq_one_letter_code
_entity_poly.pdbx_strand_id
1 'polypeptide(L)' 'MLRFVLRRFGVMVLTMLSLTMIVFYMVNLEPNLRKLALNQIEMRSSDEQIESWLSRQGYRQNIL' A
#
# COMPACT_ATOMS: atom_id res chain seq x y z
N MET A 1 -33.57 12.92 12.44
CA MET A 1 -32.78 11.85 13.10
C MET A 1 -31.86 11.11 12.13
N LEU A 2 -32.35 10.52 11.04
CA LEU A 2 -31.53 9.70 10.11
C LEU A 2 -30.33 10.45 9.48
N ARG A 3 -30.50 11.70 9.05
CA ARG A 3 -29.41 12.54 8.51
C ARG A 3 -28.29 12.81 9.53
N PHE A 4 -28.62 12.88 10.82
CA PHE A 4 -27.64 13.09 11.89
C PHE A 4 -26.77 11.85 12.09
N VAL A 5 -27.39 10.67 12.08
CA VAL A 5 -26.68 9.38 12.18
C VAL A 5 -25.80 9.16 10.96
N LEU A 6 -26.29 9.42 9.75
CA LEU A 6 -25.52 9.22 8.51
C LEU A 6 -24.28 10.13 8.43
N ARG A 7 -24.40 11.39 8.84
CA ARG A 7 -23.26 12.32 8.85
C ARG A 7 -22.18 11.87 9.83
N ARG A 8 -22.57 11.40 11.02
CA ARG A 8 -21.62 10.92 12.04
C ARG A 8 -20.97 9.61 11.61
N PHE A 9 -21.75 8.68 11.06
CA PHE A 9 -21.25 7.42 10.55
C PHE A 9 -20.30 7.62 9.36
N GLY A 10 -20.64 8.51 8.43
CA GLY A 10 -19.78 8.86 7.29
C GLY A 10 -18.42 9.41 7.73
N VAL A 11 -18.41 10.31 8.74
CA VAL A 11 -17.15 10.82 9.30
C VAL A 11 -16.36 9.72 9.99
N MET A 12 -17.00 8.86 10.80
CA MET A 12 -16.32 7.74 11.46
C MET A 12 -15.68 6.77 10.46
N VAL A 13 -16.41 6.36 9.42
CA VAL A 13 -15.88 5.47 8.37
C VAL A 13 -14.76 6.15 7.60
N LEU A 14 -14.91 7.44 7.25
CA LEU A 14 -13.87 8.19 6.56
C LEU A 14 -12.58 8.23 7.40
N THR A 15 -12.69 8.56 8.69
CA THR A 15 -11.51 8.61 9.57
C THR A 15 -10.85 7.25 9.73
N MET A 16 -11.64 6.18 9.85
CA MET A 16 -11.12 4.81 9.93
C MET A 16 -10.39 4.44 8.63
N LEU A 17 -10.99 4.70 7.47
CA LEU A 17 -10.38 4.42 6.17
C LEU A 17 -9.10 5.23 5.96
N SER A 18 -9.11 6.52 6.29
CA SER A 18 -7.93 7.38 6.18
C SER A 18 -6.77 6.85 7.02
N LEU A 19 -7.02 6.51 8.29
CA LEU A 19 -5.98 5.97 9.17
C LEU A 19 -5.49 4.60 8.68
N THR A 20 -6.39 3.70 8.27
CA THR A 20 -6.02 2.40 7.70
C THR A 20 -5.18 2.55 6.44
N MET A 21 -5.54 3.47 5.54
CA MET A 21 -4.81 3.69 4.29
C MET A 21 -3.41 4.28 4.55
N ILE A 22 -3.28 5.23 5.47
CA ILE A 22 -1.99 5.80 5.88
C ILE A 22 -1.09 4.72 6.49
N VAL A 23 -1.61 3.97 7.47
CA VAL A 23 -0.85 2.90 8.15
C VAL A 23 -0.47 1.79 7.17
N PHE A 24 -1.36 1.44 6.24
CA PHE A 24 -1.07 0.49 5.18
C PHE A 24 0.06 0.99 4.28
N TYR A 25 0.01 2.24 3.84
CA TYR A 25 1.04 2.82 2.99
C TYR A 25 2.41 2.83 3.67
N MET A 26 2.46 3.22 4.95
CA MET A 26 3.74 3.35 5.67
C MET A 26 4.37 2.01 6.05
N VAL A 27 3.56 1.01 6.43
CA VAL A 27 4.08 -0.22 7.05
C VAL A 27 3.91 -1.45 6.17
N ASN A 28 2.85 -1.51 5.36
CA ASN A 28 2.50 -2.71 4.61
C ASN A 28 2.85 -2.64 3.12
N LEU A 29 2.92 -1.45 2.51
CA LEU A 29 3.15 -1.31 1.07
C LEU A 29 4.50 -1.90 0.65
N GLU A 30 5.59 -1.42 1.26
CA GLU A 30 6.96 -1.86 0.95
C GLU A 30 7.16 -3.38 1.10
N PRO A 31 6.82 -4.01 2.25
CA PRO A 31 6.97 -5.46 2.38
C PRO A 31 6.05 -6.25 1.44
N ASN A 32 4.85 -5.74 1.11
CA ASN A 32 3.96 -6.41 0.16
C ASN A 32 4.47 -6.33 -1.28
N LEU A 33 5.08 -5.20 -1.69
CA LEU A 33 5.75 -5.06 -2.97
C LEU A 33 6.94 -6.00 -3.10
N ARG A 34 7.75 -6.15 -2.04
CA ARG A 34 8.84 -7.13 -2.00
C ARG A 34 8.34 -8.56 -2.13
N LYS A 35 7.24 -8.93 -1.45
CA LYS A 35 6.59 -10.23 -1.60
C LYS A 35 6.07 -10.46 -3.03
N LEU A 36 5.44 -9.43 -3.63
CA LEU A 36 4.97 -9.48 -5.01
C LEU A 36 6.14 -9.74 -5.98
N ALA A 37 7.24 -9.02 -5.81
CA ALA A 37 8.45 -9.22 -6.60
C ALA A 37 8.95 -10.66 -6.46
N LEU A 38 9.13 -11.15 -5.23
CA LEU A 38 9.58 -12.52 -4.91
C LEU A 38 8.65 -13.62 -5.45
N ASN A 39 7.35 -13.34 -5.62
CA ASN A 39 6.44 -14.29 -6.27
C ASN A 39 6.63 -14.34 -7.79
N GLN A 40 7.11 -13.25 -8.39
CA GLN A 40 7.28 -13.13 -9.84
C GLN A 40 8.69 -13.53 -10.32
N ILE A 41 9.71 -13.38 -9.46
CA ILE A 41 11.09 -13.80 -9.70
C ILE A 41 11.41 -15.07 -8.89
N GLU A 42 12.61 -15.62 -9.02
CA GLU A 42 13.01 -16.79 -8.24
C GLU A 42 12.98 -16.47 -6.73
N MET A 43 12.50 -17.42 -5.92
CA MET A 43 12.33 -17.26 -4.47
C MET A 43 13.64 -16.96 -3.70
N ARG A 44 14.80 -17.15 -4.36
CA ARG A 44 16.14 -16.83 -3.86
C ARG A 44 16.75 -15.63 -4.61
N SER A 45 15.97 -14.56 -4.76
CA SER A 45 16.47 -13.34 -5.40
C SER A 45 17.14 -12.40 -4.39
N SER A 46 18.24 -11.78 -4.81
CA SER A 46 18.93 -10.72 -4.07
C SER A 46 18.04 -9.47 -3.95
N ASP A 47 18.26 -8.66 -2.92
CA ASP A 47 17.57 -7.37 -2.77
C ASP A 47 17.76 -6.47 -4.00
N GLU A 48 18.91 -6.54 -4.67
CA GLU A 48 19.17 -5.83 -5.93
C GLU A 48 18.24 -6.27 -7.08
N GLN A 49 17.93 -7.57 -7.14
CA GLN A 49 17.03 -8.11 -8.17
C GLN A 49 15.59 -7.67 -7.91
N ILE A 50 15.18 -7.66 -6.64
CA ILE A 50 13.87 -7.14 -6.20
C ILE A 50 13.75 -5.66 -6.56
N GLU A 51 14.75 -4.83 -6.23
CA GLU A 51 14.78 -3.42 -6.59
C GLU A 51 14.71 -3.20 -8.10
N SER A 52 15.49 -3.95 -8.88
CA SER A 52 15.46 -3.86 -10.34
C SER A 52 14.08 -4.20 -10.91
N TRP A 53 13.38 -5.17 -10.31
CA TRP A 53 12.03 -5.55 -10.71
C TRP A 53 11.02 -4.47 -10.33
N LEU A 54 11.08 -3.96 -9.09
CA LEU A 54 10.20 -2.88 -8.62
C LEU A 54 10.37 -1.60 -9.45
N SER A 55 11.61 -1.27 -9.82
CA SER A 55 11.91 -0.15 -10.71
C SER A 55 11.36 -0.36 -12.13
N ARG A 56 11.56 -1.55 -12.72
CA ARG A 56 10.99 -1.90 -14.03
C ARG A 56 9.45 -1.85 -14.05
N GLN A 57 8.81 -2.21 -12.96
CA GLN A 57 7.35 -2.16 -12.81
C GLN A 57 6.81 -0.76 -12.48
N GLY A 58 7.68 0.25 -12.33
CA GLY A 58 7.29 1.62 -12.01
C GLY A 58 6.98 1.87 -10.53
N TYR A 59 7.14 0.88 -9.64
CA TYR A 59 6.92 1.05 -8.19
C TYR A 59 7.98 1.92 -7.50
N ARG A 60 9.11 2.18 -8.17
CA ARG A 60 10.15 3.12 -7.72
C ARG A 60 10.16 4.44 -8.48
N GLN A 61 9.22 4.64 -9.41
CA GLN A 61 9.14 5.89 -10.14
C GLN A 61 8.71 6.99 -9.17
N ASN A 62 9.55 8.02 -9.05
CA ASN A 62 9.17 9.20 -8.28
C ASN A 62 7.96 9.86 -8.96
N ILE A 63 6.94 10.19 -8.18
CA ILE A 63 5.69 10.81 -8.64
C ILE A 63 5.81 12.34 -8.81
N LEU A 64 7.03 12.87 -8.83
CA LEU A 64 7.40 14.28 -9.00
C LEU A 64 8.09 14.50 -10.33
#